data_AF-A0A2P1BNP8-F1
#
_entry.id   AF-A0A2P1BNP8-F1
#
_cell.length_a   1.000
_cell.length_b   1.000
_cell.length_c   1.000
_cell.angle_alpha   90.00
_cell.angle_beta   90.00
_cell.angle_gamma   90.00
#
_symmetry.space_group_name_H-M   'P 1'
#
loop_
_entity.id
_entity.type
_entity.pdbx_description
1 polymer ?
#
loop_
_entity_poly.entity_id
_entity_poly.type
_entity_poly.pdbx_seq_one_letter_code
_entity_poly.pdbx_strand_id
1 'polypeptide(L)'
;MLRLKGCLLAACLLSPLTQAADLGTGDLWPVREQDMLQLITQRLQSLQSSGQWDQTMDAFKQRVIENSQRPAPVEGIKRAEKYEQRWFDPSIRLTEDLKDNEGGCLPARAMW
;
A
#
# COMPACT_ATOMS: atom_id res chain seq x y z
N MET A 1 42.13 70.93 -1.25
CA MET A 1 41.34 69.88 -0.57
C MET A 1 39.82 70.02 -0.69
N LEU A 2 39.27 71.18 -1.05
CA LEU A 2 37.83 71.42 -1.11
C LEU A 2 37.13 70.78 -2.34
N ARG A 3 37.83 70.65 -3.48
CA ARG A 3 37.28 70.06 -4.71
C ARG A 3 37.12 68.54 -4.67
N LEU A 4 37.99 67.83 -3.95
CA LEU A 4 37.93 66.37 -3.82
C LEU A 4 36.73 65.93 -2.96
N LYS A 5 36.42 66.67 -1.88
CA LYS A 5 35.24 66.46 -1.03
C LYS A 5 33.93 66.71 -1.79
N GLY A 6 33.90 67.69 -2.68
CA GLY A 6 32.75 67.98 -3.54
C GLY A 6 32.44 66.85 -4.53
N CYS A 7 33.46 66.29 -5.19
CA CYS A 7 33.27 65.12 -6.06
C CYS A 7 32.82 63.87 -5.30
N LEU A 8 33.31 63.66 -4.07
CA LEU A 8 32.93 62.52 -3.24
C LEU A 8 31.48 62.61 -2.74
N LEU A 9 31.02 63.83 -2.40
CA LEU A 9 29.62 64.12 -2.10
C LEU A 9 28.71 63.97 -3.33
N ALA A 10 29.16 64.44 -4.50
CA ALA A 10 28.40 64.27 -5.74
C ALA A 10 28.26 62.78 -6.13
N ALA A 11 29.34 61.99 -6.00
CA ALA A 11 29.32 60.55 -6.28
C ALA A 11 28.38 59.78 -5.35
N CYS A 12 28.31 60.13 -4.05
CA CYS A 12 27.36 59.51 -3.12
C CYS A 12 25.89 59.88 -3.40
N LEU A 13 25.62 61.05 -3.97
CA LEU A 13 24.26 61.47 -4.34
C LEU A 13 23.74 60.78 -5.61
N LEU A 14 24.64 60.22 -6.44
CA LEU A 14 24.30 59.44 -7.63
C LEU A 14 24.06 57.94 -7.34
N SER A 15 24.26 57.49 -6.10
CA SER A 15 24.29 56.06 -5.77
C SER A 15 22.95 55.32 -5.57
N PRO A 16 21.76 55.92 -5.38
CA PRO A 16 20.54 55.11 -5.22
C PRO A 16 19.75 55.03 -6.52
N LEU A 17 20.28 54.36 -7.55
CA LEU A 17 19.51 53.94 -8.74
C LEU A 17 19.49 52.41 -8.93
N THR A 18 19.77 51.66 -7.87
CA THR A 18 19.50 50.23 -7.82
C THR A 18 18.06 50.02 -7.39
N GLN A 19 17.15 49.90 -8.36
CA GLN A 19 15.82 49.37 -8.09
C GLN A 19 15.94 47.85 -7.88
N ALA A 20 15.66 47.38 -6.67
CA ALA A 20 15.45 45.95 -6.45
C ALA A 20 14.12 45.58 -7.10
N ALA A 21 14.15 44.69 -8.10
CA ALA A 21 12.93 44.12 -8.65
C ALA A 21 12.33 43.19 -7.59
N ASP A 22 11.23 43.60 -6.98
CA ASP A 22 10.39 42.70 -6.20
C ASP A 22 9.65 41.80 -7.19
N LEU A 23 10.13 40.57 -7.35
CA LEU A 23 9.56 39.60 -8.28
C LEU A 23 8.21 39.03 -7.82
N GLY A 24 7.62 39.60 -6.76
CA GLY A 24 6.32 39.21 -6.25
C GLY A 24 6.34 37.86 -5.54
N THR A 25 5.29 37.60 -4.78
CA THR A 25 5.04 36.27 -4.20
C THR A 25 4.37 35.42 -5.28
N GLY A 26 4.97 34.30 -5.67
CA GLY A 26 4.39 33.41 -6.69
C GLY A 26 2.99 32.91 -6.29
N ASP A 27 2.18 32.58 -7.28
CA ASP A 27 0.79 32.13 -7.08
C ASP A 27 0.74 30.87 -6.19
N LEU A 28 0.07 30.99 -5.03
CA LEU A 28 -0.30 29.82 -4.23
C LEU A 28 -1.51 29.14 -4.86
N TRP A 29 -1.27 27.96 -5.45
CA TRP A 29 -2.36 27.11 -5.90
C TRP A 29 -2.98 26.39 -4.69
N PRO A 30 -4.31 26.46 -4.50
CA PRO A 30 -4.95 25.69 -3.45
C PRO A 30 -4.81 24.19 -3.72
N VAL A 31 -4.67 23.40 -2.66
CA VAL A 31 -4.70 21.94 -2.74
C VAL A 31 -6.06 21.53 -3.32
N ARG A 32 -6.05 21.02 -4.55
CA ARG A 32 -7.23 20.57 -5.30
C ARG A 32 -7.55 19.08 -5.09
N GLU A 33 -6.74 18.38 -4.29
CA GLU A 33 -6.96 16.97 -4.01
C GLU A 33 -8.25 16.79 -3.24
N GLN A 34 -9.17 16.03 -3.84
CA GLN A 34 -10.40 15.63 -3.20
C GLN A 34 -10.07 14.78 -1.97
N ASP A 35 -10.78 15.01 -0.86
CA ASP A 35 -10.62 14.22 0.36
C ASP A 35 -10.73 12.73 0.04
N MET A 36 -9.64 12.00 0.30
CA MET A 36 -9.52 10.57 0.01
C MET A 36 -10.63 9.76 0.68
N LEU A 37 -11.05 10.14 1.89
CA LEU A 37 -12.14 9.47 2.60
C LEU A 37 -13.47 9.70 1.90
N GLN A 38 -13.73 10.93 1.43
CA GLN A 38 -14.97 11.23 0.70
C GLN A 38 -15.03 10.46 -0.63
N LEU A 39 -13.90 10.39 -1.34
CA LEU A 39 -13.79 9.65 -2.59
C LEU A 39 -14.00 8.14 -2.40
N ILE A 40 -13.41 7.55 -1.35
CA ILE A 40 -13.64 6.14 -1.00
C ILE A 40 -15.12 5.90 -0.66
N THR A 41 -15.72 6.78 0.15
CA THR A 41 -17.11 6.64 0.59
C THR A 41 -18.09 6.75 -0.58
N GLN A 42 -17.88 7.69 -1.50
CA GLN A 42 -18.68 7.82 -2.72
C GLN A 42 -18.60 6.57 -3.59
N ARG A 43 -17.39 5.99 -3.76
CA ARG A 43 -17.22 4.75 -4.53
C ARG A 43 -17.96 3.59 -3.88
N LEU A 44 -17.85 3.42 -2.57
CA LEU A 44 -18.58 2.38 -1.83
C LEU A 44 -20.10 2.53 -1.98
N GLN A 45 -20.63 3.74 -1.87
CA GLN A 45 -22.06 4.02 -2.08
C GLN A 45 -22.51 3.74 -3.51
N SER A 46 -21.68 4.09 -4.51
CA SER A 46 -21.97 3.79 -5.91
C SER A 46 -22.03 2.27 -6.17
N LEU A 47 -21.14 1.50 -5.54
CA LEU A 47 -21.14 0.04 -5.64
C LEU A 47 -22.37 -0.56 -4.96
N GLN A 48 -22.76 -0.06 -3.79
CA GLN A 48 -23.94 -0.51 -3.06
C GLN A 48 -25.24 -0.20 -3.82
N SER A 49 -25.39 1.01 -4.34
CA SER A 49 -26.57 1.42 -5.10
C SER A 49 -26.72 0.68 -6.44
N SER A 50 -25.61 0.22 -7.04
CA SER A 50 -25.63 -0.53 -8.29
C SER A 50 -26.17 -1.96 -8.18
N GLY A 51 -26.30 -2.52 -6.97
CA GLY A 51 -26.72 -3.91 -6.73
C GLY A 51 -25.77 -5.00 -7.24
N GLN A 52 -24.76 -4.65 -8.05
CA GLN A 52 -23.73 -5.56 -8.57
C GLN A 52 -22.80 -6.06 -7.47
N TRP A 53 -22.68 -5.31 -6.36
CA TRP A 53 -21.92 -5.73 -5.20
C TRP A 53 -22.44 -7.04 -4.61
N ASP A 54 -23.76 -7.13 -4.41
CA ASP A 54 -24.39 -8.32 -3.83
C ASP A 54 -24.24 -9.53 -4.74
N GLN A 55 -24.43 -9.34 -6.05
CA GLN A 55 -24.23 -10.41 -7.05
C GLN A 55 -22.79 -10.93 -7.06
N THR A 56 -21.81 -10.03 -7.02
CA THR A 56 -20.38 -10.39 -7.00
C THR A 56 -20.03 -11.11 -5.70
N MET A 57 -20.56 -10.63 -4.58
CA MET A 57 -20.34 -11.23 -3.27
C MET A 57 -20.93 -12.64 -3.18
N ASP A 58 -22.12 -12.86 -3.72
CA ASP A 58 -22.75 -14.17 -3.71
C ASP A 58 -22.02 -15.16 -4.64
N ALA A 59 -21.59 -14.72 -5.83
CA ALA A 59 -20.75 -15.52 -6.71
C ALA A 59 -19.42 -15.90 -6.04
N PHE A 60 -18.82 -14.98 -5.29
CA PHE A 60 -17.60 -15.24 -4.53
C PHE A 60 -17.84 -16.30 -3.43
N LYS A 61 -18.90 -16.16 -2.64
CA LYS A 61 -19.27 -17.17 -1.62
C LYS A 61 -19.46 -18.54 -2.23
N GLN A 62 -20.19 -18.65 -3.35
CA GLN A 62 -20.41 -19.91 -4.05
C GLN A 62 -19.08 -20.55 -4.46
N ARG A 63 -18.18 -19.78 -5.08
CA ARG A 63 -16.85 -20.27 -5.47
C ARG A 63 -16.01 -20.77 -4.29
N VAL A 64 -16.07 -20.08 -3.15
CA VAL A 64 -15.35 -20.51 -1.94
C VAL A 64 -15.92 -21.82 -1.39
N ILE A 65 -17.25 -21.95 -1.34
CA ILE A 65 -17.92 -23.18 -0.90
C ILE A 65 -17.55 -24.35 -1.82
N GLU A 66 -17.66 -24.15 -3.14
CA GLU A 66 -17.32 -25.19 -4.12
C GLU A 66 -15.87 -25.63 -4.02
N ASN A 67 -14.93 -24.70 -3.94
CA ASN A 67 -13.50 -25.02 -3.83
C ASN A 67 -13.14 -25.67 -2.49
N SER A 68 -13.86 -25.32 -1.41
CA SER A 68 -13.65 -25.95 -0.10
C SER A 68 -14.18 -27.38 -0.07
N GLN A 69 -15.37 -27.62 -0.63
CA GLN A 69 -15.99 -28.94 -0.67
C GLN A 69 -15.36 -29.85 -1.74
N ARG A 70 -14.86 -29.26 -2.83
CA ARG A 70 -14.27 -29.96 -3.97
C ARG A 70 -12.96 -29.27 -4.36
N PRO A 71 -11.91 -29.41 -3.53
CA PRO A 71 -10.62 -28.84 -3.85
C PRO A 71 -10.10 -29.41 -5.18
N ALA A 72 -9.40 -28.57 -5.93
CA ALA A 72 -8.75 -29.00 -7.16
C ALA A 72 -7.77 -30.16 -6.83
N PRO A 73 -7.70 -31.19 -7.69
CA PRO A 73 -6.70 -32.24 -7.53
C PRO A 73 -5.30 -31.63 -7.44
N VAL A 74 -4.53 -32.03 -6.43
CA VAL A 74 -3.14 -31.60 -6.29
C VAL A 74 -2.34 -32.19 -7.45
N GLU A 75 -1.57 -31.35 -8.15
CA GLU A 75 -0.74 -31.81 -9.26
C GLU A 75 0.18 -32.95 -8.81
N GLY A 76 0.20 -34.04 -9.57
CA GLY A 76 0.98 -35.23 -9.27
C GLY A 76 0.32 -36.22 -8.30
N ILE A 77 -0.73 -35.84 -7.56
CA ILE A 77 -1.50 -36.77 -6.73
C ILE A 77 -2.67 -37.34 -7.55
N LYS A 78 -2.58 -38.64 -7.85
CA LYS A 78 -3.59 -39.39 -8.60
C LYS A 78 -4.21 -40.49 -7.75
N ARG A 79 -5.35 -41.01 -8.19
CA ARG A 79 -5.99 -42.18 -7.55
C ARG A 79 -5.00 -43.33 -7.45
N ALA A 80 -4.85 -43.90 -6.26
CA ALA A 80 -3.99 -45.06 -6.04
C ALA A 80 -4.55 -46.29 -6.79
N GLU A 81 -3.74 -46.92 -7.62
CA GLU A 81 -4.09 -48.16 -8.32
C GLU A 81 -3.61 -49.41 -7.59
N LYS A 82 -2.57 -49.27 -6.75
CA LYS A 82 -1.95 -50.34 -5.96
C LYS A 82 -1.59 -49.80 -4.59
N TYR A 83 -1.56 -50.69 -3.59
CA TYR A 83 -1.10 -50.35 -2.26
C TYR A 83 0.42 -50.20 -2.25
N GLU A 84 0.91 -49.07 -1.73
CA GLU A 84 2.33 -48.82 -1.48
C GLU A 84 2.54 -48.40 -0.03
N GLN A 85 3.64 -48.86 0.56
CA GLN A 85 4.09 -48.44 1.88
C GLN A 85 5.45 -47.76 1.73
N ARG A 86 5.63 -46.59 2.35
CA ARG A 86 6.90 -45.86 2.39
C ARG A 86 7.29 -45.59 3.83
N TRP A 87 8.58 -45.71 4.11
CA TRP A 87 9.13 -45.35 5.40
C TRP A 87 9.27 -43.82 5.47
N PHE A 88 8.77 -43.25 6.56
CA PHE A 88 8.92 -41.84 6.87
C PHE A 88 10.05 -41.70 7.89
N ASP A 89 10.97 -40.77 7.66
CA ASP A 89 12.01 -40.41 8.63
C ASP A 89 11.42 -39.39 9.63
N PRO A 90 11.19 -39.77 10.90
CA PRO A 90 10.61 -38.87 11.90
C PRO A 90 11.59 -37.80 12.39
N SER A 91 12.83 -37.74 11.89
CA SER A 91 13.80 -36.71 12.28
C SER A 91 13.51 -35.31 11.70
N ILE A 92 12.47 -35.17 10.87
CA ILE A 92 12.02 -33.89 10.31
C ILE A 92 11.67 -32.92 11.44
N ARG A 93 12.34 -31.77 11.48
CA ARG A 93 12.07 -30.71 12.45
C ARG A 93 11.21 -29.62 11.82
N LEU A 94 10.17 -29.22 12.54
CA LEU A 94 9.41 -28.02 12.23
C LEU A 94 10.30 -26.81 12.49
N THR A 95 10.34 -25.87 11.54
CA THR A 95 11.16 -24.64 11.67
C THR A 95 10.36 -23.50 12.32
N GLU A 96 9.03 -23.58 12.24
CA GLU A 96 8.10 -22.59 12.76
C GLU A 96 6.89 -23.25 13.43
N ASP A 97 6.27 -22.48 14.31
CA ASP A 97 5.09 -22.88 15.05
C ASP A 97 3.86 -22.92 14.13
N LEU A 98 3.22 -24.07 14.01
CA LEU A 98 2.00 -24.21 13.20
C LEU A 98 0.78 -23.80 14.03
N LYS A 99 -0.05 -22.92 13.47
CA LYS A 99 -1.32 -22.52 14.09
C LYS A 99 -2.47 -23.26 13.44
N ASP A 100 -3.31 -23.85 14.27
CA ASP A 100 -4.60 -24.39 13.87
C ASP A 100 -5.65 -23.27 13.77
N ASN A 101 -6.76 -23.56 13.07
CA ASN A 101 -7.92 -22.70 12.91
C ASN A 101 -8.57 -22.31 14.24
N GLU A 102 -8.40 -23.14 15.28
CA GLU A 102 -8.90 -22.86 16.64
C GLU A 102 -7.92 -22.03 17.50
N GLY A 103 -6.81 -21.56 16.92
CA GLY A 103 -5.78 -20.81 17.63
C GLY A 103 -4.82 -21.69 18.46
N GLY A 104 -4.98 -23.01 18.38
CA GLY A 104 -4.01 -23.97 18.91
C GLY A 104 -2.67 -23.83 18.20
N CYS A 105 -1.58 -23.76 18.96
CA CYS A 105 -0.23 -23.69 18.42
C CYS A 105 0.46 -25.04 18.64
N LEU A 106 0.90 -25.69 17.55
CA LEU A 106 1.82 -26.80 17.61
C LEU A 106 3.24 -26.23 17.66
N PRO A 107 3.92 -26.29 18.82
CA PRO A 107 5.22 -25.67 18.97
C PRO A 107 6.25 -26.46 18.16
N ALA A 108 7.07 -25.76 17.37
CA ALA A 108 8.14 -26.35 16.58
C ALA A 108 9.13 -27.19 17.41
N ARG A 109 9.21 -26.89 18.72
CA ARG A 109 10.14 -27.50 19.68
C ARG A 109 9.56 -28.69 20.46
N ALA A 110 8.27 -28.98 20.34
CA ALA A 110 7.58 -29.98 21.16
C ALA A 110 7.62 -31.41 20.60
N MET A 111 8.32 -31.65 19.48
CA MET A 111 8.41 -32.97 18.85
C MET A 111 9.61 -33.78 19.36
N TRP A 112 9.67 -34.07 20.68
CA TRP A 112 10.47 -35.14 21.30
C TRP A 112 9.84 -35.56 22.63
#